data_AF-A0A0Q9TAV6-F1
#
_entry.id   AF-A0A0Q9TAV6-F1
#
_cell.length_a   1.000
_cell.length_b   1.000
_cell.length_c   1.000
_cell.angle_alpha   90.00
_cell.angle_beta   90.00
_cell.angle_gamma   90.00
#
_symmetry.space_group_name_H-M   'P 1'
#
loop_
_entity.id
_entity.type
_entity.pdbx_description
1 polymer ?
#
loop_
_entity_poly.entity_id
_entity_poly.type
_entity_poly.pdbx_seq_one_letter_code
_entity_poly.pdbx_strand_id
1 'polypeptide(L)'
;MADEYCDLCDLPKAHCIHGMPPAPPPEARTVAPRATARKASTPRATKESTPAAPVRRAPRKWTPPEAIAPVIVAVLDEAGGQLAADDVLEAVGARIDEHLLEGDRQLTPEGELRWRYAARRARQQLVKEGLLTTPRPGIWELTSAGRGR
;
A
#
# COMPACT_ATOMS: atom_id res chain seq x y z
N MET A 1 29.44 -26.58 -31.16
CA MET A 1 28.96 -25.24 -30.76
C MET A 1 27.61 -25.01 -31.42
N ALA A 2 26.55 -25.66 -30.93
CA ALA A 2 25.23 -25.65 -31.55
C ALA A 2 24.13 -25.70 -30.47
N ASP A 3 24.19 -24.76 -29.53
CA ASP A 3 23.31 -24.74 -28.34
C ASP A 3 22.82 -23.32 -28.00
N GLU A 4 22.83 -22.40 -28.97
CA GLU A 4 22.49 -20.99 -28.71
C GLU A 4 21.09 -20.61 -29.18
N TYR A 5 20.43 -21.44 -30.00
CA TYR A 5 19.07 -21.23 -30.52
C TYR A 5 18.12 -22.30 -29.97
N CYS A 6 16.86 -21.94 -29.74
CA CYS A 6 15.86 -22.84 -29.19
C CYS A 6 15.04 -23.50 -30.31
N ASP A 7 15.03 -24.83 -30.38
CA ASP A 7 14.41 -25.61 -31.46
C ASP A 7 12.89 -25.45 -31.62
N LEU A 8 12.20 -24.88 -30.61
CA LEU A 8 10.75 -24.65 -30.66
C LEU A 8 10.35 -23.27 -31.21
N CYS A 9 11.23 -22.28 -31.09
CA CYS A 9 10.94 -20.89 -31.43
C CYS A 9 11.97 -20.29 -32.41
N ASP A 10 13.01 -21.05 -32.77
CA ASP A 10 14.15 -20.68 -33.63
C ASP A 10 14.81 -19.33 -33.26
N LEU A 11 14.67 -18.92 -32.00
CA LEU A 11 15.21 -17.69 -31.43
C LEU A 11 16.43 -17.99 -30.55
N PRO A 12 17.37 -17.04 -30.39
CA PRO A 12 18.46 -17.18 -29.44
C PRO A 12 17.92 -17.43 -28.03
N LYS A 13 18.48 -18.39 -27.29
CA LYS A 13 18.01 -18.81 -25.95
C LYS A 13 17.89 -17.63 -24.98
N ALA A 14 18.77 -16.62 -25.09
CA ALA A 14 18.75 -15.41 -24.28
C ALA A 14 17.51 -14.52 -24.48
N HIS A 15 16.77 -14.71 -25.57
CA HIS A 15 15.56 -13.94 -25.91
C HIS A 15 14.32 -14.82 -26.08
N CYS A 16 14.43 -16.15 -25.92
CA CYS A 16 13.28 -17.03 -25.99
C CYS A 16 12.71 -17.30 -24.59
N ILE A 17 11.38 -17.20 -24.47
CA ILE A 17 10.62 -17.49 -23.23
C ILE A 17 10.84 -18.93 -22.73
N HIS A 18 11.18 -19.86 -23.63
CA HIS A 18 11.45 -21.27 -23.31
C HIS A 18 12.85 -21.53 -22.73
N GLY A 19 13.75 -20.54 -22.79
CA GLY A 19 15.19 -20.74 -22.60
C GLY A 19 15.82 -19.92 -21.48
N MET A 20 15.11 -19.67 -20.37
CA MET A 20 15.69 -18.97 -19.22
C MET A 20 16.59 -19.91 -18.40
N PRO A 21 17.93 -19.76 -18.36
CA PRO A 21 18.72 -20.46 -17.35
C PRO A 21 18.39 -19.91 -15.96
N PRO A 22 18.42 -20.75 -14.90
CA PRO A 22 18.17 -20.26 -13.54
C PRO A 22 19.26 -19.25 -13.15
N ALA A 23 18.84 -18.17 -12.47
CA ALA A 23 19.73 -17.12 -11.98
C ALA A 23 20.88 -17.72 -11.15
N PRO A 24 22.11 -17.16 -11.24
CA PRO A 24 23.21 -17.62 -10.40
C PRO A 24 22.89 -17.42 -8.92
N PRO A 25 23.34 -18.34 -8.03
CA PRO A 25 23.08 -18.24 -6.61
C PRO A 25 23.70 -16.94 -6.05
N PRO A 26 23.03 -16.27 -5.09
CA PRO A 26 23.53 -15.01 -4.55
C PRO A 26 24.86 -15.24 -3.82
N GLU A 27 25.90 -14.54 -4.25
CA GLU A 27 27.19 -14.53 -3.58
C GLU A 27 27.04 -14.06 -2.13
N ALA A 28 27.57 -14.88 -1.22
CA ALA A 28 27.46 -14.73 0.23
C ALA A 28 28.11 -13.43 0.70
N ARG A 29 27.28 -12.44 1.04
CA ARG A 29 27.71 -11.33 1.92
C ARG A 29 28.01 -11.92 3.29
N THR A 30 29.27 -11.85 3.70
CA THR A 30 29.75 -12.17 5.04
C THR A 30 29.15 -11.20 6.04
N VAL A 31 28.03 -11.59 6.67
CA VAL A 31 27.50 -10.88 7.83
C VAL A 31 28.12 -11.49 9.08
N ALA A 32 28.96 -10.72 9.76
CA ALA A 32 29.54 -11.09 11.05
C ALA A 32 28.43 -11.42 12.07
N PRO A 33 28.56 -12.49 12.88
CA PRO A 33 27.54 -12.84 13.85
C PRO A 33 27.63 -11.91 15.07
N ARG A 34 26.58 -11.12 15.32
CA ARG A 34 26.39 -10.51 16.65
C ARG A 34 25.35 -11.30 17.41
N ALA A 35 25.82 -11.81 18.55
CA ALA A 35 25.16 -12.80 19.38
C ALA A 35 23.79 -12.36 19.91
N THR A 36 22.97 -13.39 20.04
CA THR A 36 21.64 -13.53 20.60
C THR A 36 21.44 -12.92 21.99
N ALA A 37 20.26 -12.33 22.20
CA ALA A 37 19.56 -12.44 23.47
C ALA A 37 18.05 -12.53 23.21
N ARG A 38 17.53 -13.76 23.25
CA ARG A 38 16.09 -14.02 23.37
C ARG A 38 15.70 -13.64 24.79
N LYS A 39 14.75 -12.72 24.96
CA LYS A 39 14.01 -12.60 26.22
C LYS A 39 12.60 -13.11 26.00
N ALA A 40 12.26 -14.11 26.81
CA ALA A 40 11.00 -14.82 26.82
C ALA A 40 9.82 -13.87 27.02
N SER A 41 8.80 -14.03 26.19
CA SER A 41 7.49 -13.40 26.38
C SER A 41 6.74 -14.16 27.47
N THR A 42 6.54 -13.53 28.63
CA THR A 42 5.46 -13.89 29.55
C THR A 42 4.14 -13.32 28.99
N PRO A 43 3.02 -14.05 29.05
CA PRO A 43 1.73 -13.49 28.64
C PRO A 43 1.09 -12.71 29.79
N ARG A 44 0.17 -11.80 29.41
CA ARG A 44 -0.96 -11.24 30.18
C ARG A 44 -0.76 -9.83 30.77
N ALA A 45 -1.46 -8.87 30.17
CA ALA A 45 -2.58 -8.19 30.81
C ALA A 45 -3.32 -7.31 29.80
N THR A 46 -4.58 -7.64 29.53
CA THR A 46 -5.56 -6.74 28.93
C THR A 46 -5.63 -5.49 29.82
N LYS A 47 -5.18 -4.35 29.31
CA LYS A 47 -5.50 -3.04 29.88
C LYS A 47 -6.31 -2.28 28.84
N GLU A 48 -7.60 -2.15 29.15
CA GLU A 48 -8.52 -1.16 28.63
C GLU A 48 -7.78 0.12 28.19
N SER A 49 -7.89 0.42 26.90
CA SER A 49 -7.38 1.65 26.33
C SER A 49 -8.25 2.80 26.80
N THR A 50 -7.78 3.50 27.83
CA THR A 50 -8.24 4.85 28.14
C THR A 50 -7.78 5.79 27.03
N PRO A 51 -8.63 6.69 26.51
CA PRO A 51 -8.25 7.59 25.43
C PRO A 51 -7.17 8.57 25.93
N ALA A 52 -5.96 8.43 25.37
CA ALA A 52 -4.84 9.32 25.68
C ALA A 52 -5.14 10.74 25.17
N ALA A 53 -4.93 11.73 26.05
CA ALA A 53 -5.06 13.15 25.76
C ALA A 53 -4.27 13.59 24.51
N PRO A 54 -4.74 14.58 23.74
CA PRO A 54 -4.11 14.96 22.48
C PRO A 54 -2.75 15.63 22.73
N VAL A 55 -1.67 14.90 22.48
CA VAL A 55 -0.33 15.46 22.36
C VAL A 55 -0.36 16.44 21.18
N ARG A 56 -0.08 17.73 21.43
CA ARG A 56 0.00 18.75 20.37
C ARG A 56 1.15 18.38 19.44
N ARG A 57 0.82 17.81 18.28
CA ARG A 57 1.79 17.47 17.23
C ARG A 57 2.10 18.76 16.45
N ALA A 58 3.37 18.95 16.10
CA ALA A 58 3.75 20.00 15.15
C ALA A 58 2.87 19.92 13.88
N PRO A 59 2.52 21.05 13.25
CA PRO A 59 1.68 21.05 12.07
C PRO A 59 2.33 20.18 10.98
N ARG A 60 1.57 19.18 10.51
CA ARG A 60 2.04 18.26 9.46
C ARG A 60 2.16 19.04 8.15
N LYS A 61 3.21 18.74 7.37
CA LYS A 61 3.48 19.40 6.07
C LYS A 61 2.62 18.86 4.92
N TRP A 62 1.96 17.72 5.12
CA TRP A 62 1.12 17.03 4.14
C TRP A 62 -0.04 16.34 4.85
N THR A 63 -1.11 16.09 4.11
CA THR A 63 -2.33 15.44 4.57
C THR A 63 -2.01 14.00 4.93
N PRO A 64 -2.28 13.59 6.18
CA PRO A 64 -1.98 12.24 6.60
C PRO A 64 -2.98 11.23 6.02
N PRO A 65 -2.58 9.96 5.82
CA PRO A 65 -3.47 8.90 5.35
C PRO A 65 -4.74 8.76 6.21
N GLU A 66 -4.62 8.95 7.53
CA GLU A 66 -5.75 8.87 8.46
C GLU A 66 -6.84 9.91 8.18
N ALA A 67 -6.49 11.07 7.63
CA ALA A 67 -7.46 12.11 7.26
C ALA A 67 -8.16 11.80 5.92
N ILE A 68 -7.51 11.03 5.04
CA ILE A 68 -8.06 10.65 3.73
C ILE A 68 -8.96 9.41 3.84
N ALA A 69 -8.69 8.52 4.81
CA ALA A 69 -9.46 7.31 5.05
C ALA A 69 -11.00 7.51 5.12
N PRO A 70 -11.54 8.45 5.92
CA PRO A 70 -12.99 8.68 5.95
C PRO A 70 -13.55 9.19 4.60
N VAL A 71 -12.75 9.95 3.84
CA VAL A 71 -13.17 10.44 2.51
C VAL A 71 -13.30 9.28 1.51
N ILE A 72 -12.37 8.32 1.54
CA ILE A 72 -12.45 7.10 0.71
C ILE A 72 -13.72 6.30 1.03
N VAL A 73 -14.05 6.15 2.33
CA VAL A 73 -15.26 5.42 2.74
C VAL A 73 -16.52 6.15 2.24
N ALA A 74 -16.61 7.46 2.42
CA ALA A 74 -17.74 8.25 1.94
C ALA A 74 -17.92 8.17 0.41
N VAL A 75 -16.83 8.28 -0.35
CA VAL A 75 -16.86 8.14 -1.82
C VAL A 75 -17.38 6.76 -2.24
N LEU A 76 -16.93 5.70 -1.58
CA LEU A 76 -17.39 4.35 -1.90
C LEU A 76 -18.84 4.13 -1.47
N ASP A 77 -19.25 4.63 -0.32
CA ASP A 77 -20.63 4.51 0.18
C ASP A 77 -21.61 5.20 -0.77
N GLU A 78 -21.30 6.42 -1.21
CA GLU A 78 -22.08 7.15 -2.21
C GLU A 78 -22.12 6.45 -3.58
N ALA A 79 -21.07 5.71 -3.94
CA ALA A 79 -21.02 4.89 -5.15
C ALA A 79 -21.73 3.52 -5.02
N GLY A 80 -22.44 3.26 -3.93
CA GLY A 80 -23.15 1.99 -3.68
C GLY A 80 -22.29 0.90 -3.02
N GLY A 81 -21.10 1.26 -2.57
CA GLY A 81 -20.16 0.43 -1.82
C GLY A 81 -19.04 -0.16 -2.67
N GLN A 82 -18.97 0.09 -3.98
CA GLN A 82 -17.84 -0.31 -4.81
C GLN A 82 -17.57 0.70 -5.92
N LEU A 83 -16.30 0.90 -6.26
CA LEU A 83 -15.90 1.79 -7.35
C LEU A 83 -14.49 1.42 -7.86
N ALA A 84 -14.17 1.81 -9.10
CA ALA A 84 -12.82 1.63 -9.63
C ALA A 84 -11.82 2.51 -8.86
N ALA A 85 -10.60 2.01 -8.70
CA ALA A 85 -9.57 2.66 -7.90
C ALA A 85 -9.22 4.06 -8.42
N ASP A 86 -9.15 4.23 -9.74
CA ASP A 86 -8.91 5.53 -10.35
C ASP A 86 -10.06 6.51 -10.12
N ASP A 87 -11.30 6.06 -10.30
CA ASP A 87 -12.51 6.86 -10.02
C ASP A 87 -12.60 7.26 -8.53
N VAL A 88 -12.24 6.34 -7.61
CA VAL A 88 -12.15 6.66 -6.17
C VAL A 88 -11.11 7.74 -5.94
N LEU A 89 -9.92 7.61 -6.52
CA LEU A 89 -8.85 8.59 -6.34
C LEU A 89 -9.21 9.94 -6.94
N GLU A 90 -9.89 9.98 -8.09
CA GLU A 90 -10.41 11.20 -8.69
C GLU A 90 -11.44 11.88 -7.79
N ALA A 91 -12.45 11.14 -7.33
CA ALA A 91 -13.50 11.66 -6.46
C ALA A 91 -12.95 12.12 -5.10
N VAL A 92 -12.01 11.37 -4.52
CA VAL A 92 -11.30 11.78 -3.29
C VAL A 92 -10.50 13.05 -3.55
N GLY A 93 -9.73 13.10 -4.63
CA GLY A 93 -8.93 14.26 -5.04
C GLY A 93 -9.78 15.52 -5.16
N ALA A 94 -10.92 15.43 -5.86
CA ALA A 94 -11.86 16.54 -6.00
C ALA A 94 -12.43 17.03 -4.65
N ARG A 95 -12.72 16.13 -3.71
CA ARG A 95 -13.24 16.50 -2.38
C ARG A 95 -12.21 17.16 -1.48
N ILE A 96 -10.95 16.72 -1.57
CA ILE A 96 -9.90 17.22 -0.68
C ILE A 96 -9.08 18.34 -1.31
N ASP A 97 -9.27 18.67 -2.60
CA ASP A 97 -8.42 19.62 -3.32
C ASP A 97 -8.27 20.97 -2.60
N GLU A 98 -9.38 21.53 -2.12
CA GLU A 98 -9.40 22.79 -1.35
C GLU A 98 -8.68 22.69 0.00
N HIS A 99 -8.55 21.47 0.54
CA HIS A 99 -7.92 21.17 1.82
C HIS A 99 -6.49 20.62 1.68
N LEU A 100 -6.01 20.37 0.45
CA LEU A 100 -4.66 19.89 0.22
C LEU A 100 -3.64 20.93 0.67
N LEU A 101 -2.66 20.48 1.45
CA LEU A 101 -1.52 21.29 1.84
C LEU A 101 -0.54 21.41 0.66
N GLU A 102 0.36 22.40 0.70
CA GLU A 102 1.40 22.55 -0.33
C GLU A 102 2.22 21.27 -0.53
N GLY A 103 2.54 20.55 0.56
CA GLY A 103 3.29 19.30 0.48
C GLY A 103 2.54 18.16 -0.21
N ASP A 104 1.21 18.20 -0.27
CA ASP A 104 0.39 17.17 -0.89
C ASP A 104 0.44 17.20 -2.43
N ARG A 105 0.60 18.41 -2.97
CA ARG A 105 0.72 18.67 -4.41
C ARG A 105 2.12 18.38 -4.96
N GLN A 106 3.08 18.07 -4.08
CA GLN A 106 4.43 17.69 -4.48
C GLN A 106 4.50 16.24 -4.95
N LEU A 107 5.49 15.93 -5.79
CA LEU A 107 5.80 14.56 -6.20
C LEU A 107 6.64 13.85 -5.14
N THR A 108 6.44 12.54 -5.01
CA THR A 108 7.37 11.62 -4.34
C THR A 108 8.59 11.38 -5.23
N PRO A 109 9.68 10.78 -4.70
CA PRO A 109 10.83 10.39 -5.52
C PRO A 109 10.46 9.46 -6.70
N GLU A 110 9.38 8.71 -6.58
CA GLU A 110 8.84 7.81 -7.60
C GLU A 110 7.96 8.53 -8.65
N GLY A 111 7.74 9.84 -8.53
CA GLY A 111 6.97 10.64 -9.49
C GLY A 111 5.45 10.61 -9.28
N GLU A 112 4.95 10.18 -8.12
CA GLU A 112 3.52 10.23 -7.78
C GLU A 112 3.21 11.44 -6.88
N LEU A 113 2.02 12.05 -7.00
CA LEU A 113 1.57 13.07 -6.04
C LEU A 113 1.51 12.50 -4.62
N ARG A 114 2.01 13.25 -3.63
CA ARG A 114 2.04 12.82 -2.22
C ARG A 114 0.67 12.48 -1.67
N TRP A 115 -0.39 13.20 -2.04
CA TRP A 115 -1.73 12.86 -1.58
C TRP A 115 -2.24 11.52 -2.15
N ARG A 116 -1.86 11.17 -3.39
CA ARG A 116 -2.20 9.85 -3.97
C ARG A 116 -1.46 8.75 -3.24
N TYR A 117 -0.18 8.96 -2.93
CA TYR A 117 0.56 8.05 -2.04
C TYR A 117 -0.14 7.89 -0.69
N ALA A 118 -0.56 9.00 -0.07
CA ALA A 118 -1.27 8.98 1.21
C ALA A 118 -2.63 8.26 1.11
N ALA A 119 -3.38 8.43 0.00
CA ALA A 119 -4.62 7.71 -0.26
C ALA A 119 -4.39 6.20 -0.40
N ARG A 120 -3.31 5.77 -1.09
CA ARG A 120 -2.94 4.34 -1.15
C ARG A 120 -2.61 3.77 0.23
N ARG A 121 -1.94 4.56 1.09
CA ARG A 121 -1.67 4.18 2.49
C ARG A 121 -2.95 4.13 3.31
N ALA A 122 -3.89 5.05 3.10
CA ALA A 122 -5.19 5.06 3.76
C ALA A 122 -5.99 3.80 3.41
N ARG A 123 -6.05 3.43 2.13
CA ARG A 123 -6.65 2.18 1.67
C ARG A 123 -6.02 0.96 2.33
N GLN A 124 -4.69 0.88 2.44
CA GLN A 124 -4.02 -0.24 3.13
C GLN A 124 -4.45 -0.35 4.61
N GLN A 125 -4.64 0.79 5.28
CA GLN A 125 -5.17 0.81 6.66
C GLN A 125 -6.61 0.31 6.70
N LEU A 126 -7.49 0.82 5.83
CA LEU A 126 -8.90 0.38 5.75
C LEU A 126 -9.04 -1.12 5.48
N VAL A 127 -8.19 -1.68 4.61
CA VAL A 127 -8.13 -3.13 4.36
C VAL A 127 -7.69 -3.90 5.59
N LYS A 128 -6.65 -3.41 6.29
CA LYS A 128 -6.15 -4.02 7.52
C LYS A 128 -7.21 -3.98 8.64
N GLU A 129 -8.01 -2.93 8.70
CA GLU A 129 -9.12 -2.75 9.65
C GLU A 129 -10.38 -3.55 9.25
N GLY A 130 -10.39 -4.16 8.06
CA GLY A 130 -11.53 -4.93 7.57
C GLY A 130 -12.71 -4.08 7.10
N LEU A 131 -12.53 -2.78 6.87
CA LEU A 131 -13.56 -1.86 6.36
C LEU A 131 -13.64 -1.86 4.83
N LEU A 132 -12.53 -2.21 4.17
CA LEU A 132 -12.40 -2.22 2.72
C LEU A 132 -11.83 -3.57 2.26
N THR A 133 -12.30 -4.05 1.12
CA THR A 133 -11.78 -5.22 0.42
C THR A 133 -11.46 -4.88 -1.03
N THR A 134 -10.75 -5.76 -1.70
CA THR A 134 -10.35 -5.61 -3.10
C THR A 134 -10.57 -6.94 -3.78
N PRO A 135 -11.81 -7.20 -4.21
CA PRO A 135 -12.18 -8.50 -4.75
C PRO A 135 -11.45 -8.77 -6.07
N ARG A 136 -11.08 -7.71 -6.80
CA ARG A 136 -10.38 -7.77 -8.09
C ARG A 136 -9.40 -6.62 -8.22
N PRO A 137 -8.33 -6.78 -9.04
CA PRO A 137 -7.42 -5.68 -9.35
C PRO A 137 -8.18 -4.45 -9.86
N GLY A 138 -7.87 -3.28 -9.31
CA GLY A 138 -8.46 -2.01 -9.75
C GLY A 138 -9.86 -1.71 -9.22
N ILE A 139 -10.52 -2.59 -8.45
CA ILE A 139 -11.83 -2.30 -7.82
C ILE A 139 -11.70 -2.28 -6.31
N TRP A 140 -12.19 -1.22 -5.67
CA TRP A 140 -12.27 -1.11 -4.21
C TRP A 140 -13.71 -1.27 -3.78
N GLU A 141 -13.93 -2.01 -2.70
CA GLU A 141 -15.27 -2.33 -2.21
C GLU A 141 -15.33 -2.21 -0.68
N LEU A 142 -16.39 -1.63 -0.16
CA LEU A 142 -16.68 -1.59 1.27
C LEU A 142 -17.17 -2.96 1.75
N THR A 143 -16.62 -3.41 2.86
CA THR A 143 -17.18 -4.55 3.59
C THR A 143 -18.44 -4.12 4.34
N SER A 144 -19.19 -5.08 4.87
CA SER A 144 -20.34 -4.78 5.73
C SER A 144 -19.97 -3.91 6.94
N ALA A 145 -18.73 -3.99 7.44
CA ALA A 145 -18.24 -3.18 8.55
C ALA A 145 -17.90 -1.73 8.13
N GLY A 146 -17.60 -1.50 6.84
CA GLY A 146 -17.30 -0.19 6.28
C GLY A 146 -18.53 0.61 5.85
N ARG A 147 -19.71 -0.02 5.73
CA ARG A 147 -20.95 0.65 5.31
C ARG A 147 -21.57 1.43 6.48
N GLY A 148 -22.04 2.64 6.22
CA GLY A 148 -22.76 3.48 7.20
C GLY A 148 -21.90 4.11 8.31
N ARG A 149 -20.61 4.35 8.02
CA ARG A 149 -19.65 4.98 8.94
C ARG A 149 -19.29 6.39 8.49
#